data_AF-A0A3R8SVV1-F1
#
_entry.id   AF-A0A3R8SVV1-F1
#
_cell.length_a   1.000
_cell.length_b   1.000
_cell.length_c   1.000
_cell.angle_alpha   90.00
_cell.angle_beta   90.00
_cell.angle_gamma   90.00
#
_symmetry.space_group_name_H-M   'P 1'
#
loop_
_entity.id
_entity.type
_entity.pdbx_description
1 polymer ?
#
loop_
_entity_poly.entity_id
_entity_poly.type
_entity_poly.pdbx_seq_one_letter_code
_entity_poly.pdbx_strand_id
1 'polypeptide(L)'
;MSAARFTRRLTATLIGVWLLLCGVAQAQQTASPPANATAFLEMEVDDDAPYVQQSVGIVVRLYYASQLLSGELGLDAPDGASLQRVGQDRSLVREVNGRRFNLVERRYLLIPERSGPLLLPGPRFEGRAAGGFFDEMFGGGNGRLRATAPDRTLQV
;
A
#
# COMPACT_ATOMS: atom_id res chain seq x y z
N MET A 1 9.02 68.23 47.61
CA MET A 1 9.77 67.18 46.90
C MET A 1 9.06 66.85 45.60
N SER A 2 9.86 66.86 44.53
CA SER A 2 9.73 66.39 43.14
C SER A 2 8.46 65.71 42.60
N ALA A 3 8.23 66.01 41.31
CA ALA A 3 7.22 65.52 40.37
C ALA A 3 7.37 64.05 39.93
N ALA A 4 6.31 63.48 39.34
CA ALA A 4 6.27 62.74 38.05
C ALA A 4 4.95 61.92 37.97
N ARG A 5 4.01 62.20 37.05
CA ARG A 5 3.96 61.82 35.62
C ARG A 5 3.96 60.31 35.33
N PHE A 6 2.99 59.94 34.48
CA PHE A 6 3.03 58.94 33.39
C PHE A 6 2.17 57.66 33.49
N THR A 7 0.99 57.78 32.87
CA THR A 7 0.38 56.90 31.84
C THR A 7 1.16 55.65 31.42
N ARG A 8 0.53 54.48 31.55
CA ARG A 8 0.12 53.55 30.45
C ARG A 8 -0.25 52.18 31.04
N ARG A 9 -1.51 51.78 30.88
CA ARG A 9 -1.90 50.37 30.97
C ARG A 9 -1.44 49.69 29.69
N LEU A 10 -0.37 48.90 29.77
CA LEU A 10 0.05 47.98 28.72
C LEU A 10 -0.41 46.58 29.12
N THR A 11 -1.35 46.05 28.36
CA THR A 11 -1.69 44.64 28.24
C THR A 11 -0.43 43.87 27.80
N ALA A 12 0.00 42.88 28.58
CA ALA A 12 1.08 41.96 28.23
C ALA A 12 0.64 40.52 28.51
N THR A 13 0.36 39.82 27.42
CA THR A 13 0.63 38.42 27.08
C THR A 13 1.36 37.56 28.12
N LEU A 14 0.82 36.36 28.40
CA LEU A 14 1.54 35.07 28.48
C LEU A 14 0.62 33.96 29.02
N ILE A 15 0.01 33.18 28.13
CA ILE A 15 -0.43 31.81 28.46
C ILE A 15 0.03 30.93 27.30
N GLY A 16 1.03 30.10 27.58
CA GLY A 16 1.55 29.12 26.64
C GLY A 16 0.54 28.01 26.38
N VAL A 17 0.53 27.52 25.14
CA VAL A 17 0.05 26.18 24.81
C VAL A 17 0.97 25.63 23.73
N TRP A 18 1.79 24.65 24.12
CA TRP A 18 2.40 23.71 23.20
C TRP A 18 1.28 22.85 22.62
N LEU A 19 1.07 22.88 21.31
CA LEU A 19 0.32 21.84 20.63
C LEU A 19 1.16 21.30 19.47
N LEU A 20 1.61 20.06 19.68
CA LEU A 20 2.15 19.19 18.64
C LEU A 20 1.18 19.19 17.44
N LEU A 21 1.66 19.59 16.28
CA LEU A 21 1.03 19.17 15.03
C LEU A 21 1.55 17.76 14.74
N CYS A 22 0.79 16.79 15.25
CA CYS A 22 0.79 15.41 14.80
C CYS A 22 0.85 15.38 13.27
N GLY A 23 1.89 14.75 12.72
CA GLY A 23 1.85 14.26 11.35
C GLY A 23 0.67 13.29 11.24
N VAL A 24 -0.28 13.61 10.38
CA VAL A 24 -1.39 12.72 10.05
C VAL A 24 -0.80 11.52 9.31
N ALA A 25 -0.72 10.38 10.01
CA ALA A 25 -0.54 9.10 9.35
C ALA A 25 -1.75 8.88 8.45
N GLN A 26 -1.57 8.99 7.13
CA GLN A 26 -2.63 8.72 6.18
C GLN A 26 -2.98 7.23 6.27
N ALA A 27 -4.22 6.94 6.67
CA ALA A 27 -4.73 5.58 6.70
C ALA A 27 -4.68 5.02 5.28
N GLN A 28 -3.80 4.04 5.07
CA GLN A 28 -3.68 3.29 3.82
C GLN A 28 -5.05 2.67 3.51
N GLN A 29 -5.67 3.10 2.41
CA GLN A 29 -6.93 2.55 1.93
C GLN A 29 -6.70 1.11 1.51
N THR A 30 -6.99 0.18 2.41
CA THR A 30 -7.09 -1.25 2.11
C THR A 30 -8.37 -1.44 1.33
N ALA A 31 -8.25 -1.72 0.02
CA ALA A 31 -9.39 -2.06 -0.81
C ALA A 31 -10.08 -3.29 -0.19
N SER A 32 -11.32 -3.12 0.28
CA SER A 32 -12.10 -4.26 0.78
C SER A 32 -12.31 -5.26 -0.35
N PRO A 33 -12.05 -6.56 -0.12
CA PRO A 33 -12.19 -7.54 -1.18
C PRO A 33 -13.66 -7.59 -1.66
N PRO A 34 -13.90 -7.71 -2.98
CA PRO A 34 -15.23 -8.02 -3.49
C PRO A 34 -15.77 -9.27 -2.79
N ALA A 35 -17.05 -9.28 -2.38
CA ALA A 35 -17.64 -10.37 -1.60
C ALA A 35 -17.44 -11.77 -2.23
N ASN A 36 -17.23 -11.82 -3.54
CA ASN A 36 -17.11 -13.05 -4.33
C ASN A 36 -15.69 -13.25 -4.91
N ALA A 37 -14.70 -12.44 -4.51
CA ALA A 37 -13.36 -12.52 -5.09
C ALA A 37 -12.67 -13.85 -4.73
N THR A 38 -12.19 -14.56 -5.75
CA THR A 38 -11.38 -15.78 -5.60
C THR A 38 -9.90 -15.45 -5.39
N ALA A 39 -9.47 -14.30 -5.90
CA ALA A 39 -8.20 -13.65 -5.55
C ALA A 39 -8.30 -12.12 -5.64
N PHE A 40 -7.47 -11.44 -4.86
CA PHE A 40 -7.29 -9.99 -4.92
C PHE A 40 -5.88 -9.62 -4.48
N LEU A 41 -5.47 -8.39 -4.82
CA LEU A 41 -4.15 -7.85 -4.52
C LEU A 41 -4.26 -6.63 -3.64
N GLU A 42 -3.30 -6.48 -2.73
CA GLU A 42 -3.04 -5.25 -2.00
C GLU A 42 -1.60 -4.82 -2.23
N MET A 43 -1.37 -3.51 -2.28
CA MET A 43 -0.04 -2.90 -2.37
C MET A 43 0.13 -1.90 -1.24
N GLU A 44 1.15 -2.12 -0.43
CA GLU A 44 1.59 -1.21 0.61
C GLU A 44 2.91 -0.57 0.19
N VAL A 45 3.04 0.73 0.43
CA VAL A 45 4.24 1.52 0.15
C VAL A 45 4.60 2.23 1.45
N ASP A 46 5.86 2.14 1.85
CA ASP A 46 6.34 2.67 3.14
C ASP A 46 6.26 4.20 3.22
N ASP A 47 6.46 4.89 2.09
CA ASP A 47 6.45 6.36 2.00
C ASP A 47 5.78 6.78 0.67
N ASP A 48 4.72 7.60 0.76
CA ASP A 48 4.00 8.14 -0.39
C ASP A 48 4.59 9.45 -0.93
N ALA A 49 5.51 10.08 -0.18
CA ALA A 49 6.22 11.28 -0.58
C ALA A 49 7.76 11.17 -0.42
N PRO A 50 8.40 10.16 -1.07
CA PRO A 50 9.81 9.86 -0.84
C PRO A 50 10.75 10.82 -1.57
N TYR A 51 11.94 11.08 -1.05
CA TYR A 51 12.95 11.87 -1.78
C TYR A 51 13.62 11.09 -2.92
N VAL A 52 14.23 11.81 -3.86
CA VAL A 52 15.14 11.23 -4.87
C VAL A 52 16.26 10.43 -4.18
N GLN A 53 16.54 9.23 -4.71
CA GLN A 53 17.48 8.24 -4.18
C GLN A 53 17.12 7.67 -2.79
N GLN A 54 15.94 7.97 -2.25
CA GLN A 54 15.46 7.31 -1.05
C GLN A 54 15.10 5.85 -1.36
N SER A 55 15.48 4.95 -0.46
CA SER A 55 15.04 3.56 -0.48
C SER A 55 13.62 3.44 0.08
N VAL A 56 12.66 3.06 -0.76
CA VAL A 56 11.24 2.89 -0.38
C VAL A 56 10.88 1.42 -0.44
N GLY A 57 10.41 0.86 0.68
CA GLY A 57 9.88 -0.50 0.71
C GLY A 57 8.49 -0.57 0.11
N ILE A 58 8.24 -1.64 -0.65
CA ILE A 58 6.93 -1.97 -1.19
C ILE A 58 6.60 -3.41 -0.82
N VAL A 59 5.39 -3.64 -0.31
CA VAL A 59 4.85 -4.96 -0.02
C VAL A 59 3.63 -5.21 -0.88
N VAL A 60 3.73 -6.20 -1.76
CA VAL A 60 2.60 -6.70 -2.56
C VAL A 60 2.06 -7.95 -1.90
N ARG A 61 0.75 -7.99 -1.68
CA ARG A 61 0.05 -9.09 -1.02
C ARG A 61 -1.00 -9.68 -1.95
N LEU A 62 -0.82 -10.94 -2.33
CA LEU A 62 -1.81 -11.72 -3.05
C LEU A 62 -2.62 -12.56 -2.08
N TYR A 63 -3.92 -12.30 -2.03
CA TYR A 63 -4.89 -13.12 -1.30
C TYR A 63 -5.62 -14.02 -2.30
N TYR A 64 -5.71 -15.32 -2.00
CA TYR A 64 -6.42 -16.28 -2.84
C TYR A 64 -7.04 -17.40 -2.02
N ALA A 65 -8.27 -17.79 -2.36
CA ALA A 65 -9.05 -18.75 -1.56
C ALA A 65 -8.94 -20.20 -2.06
N SER A 66 -8.56 -20.40 -3.32
CA SER A 66 -8.44 -21.73 -3.94
C SER A 66 -7.00 -22.26 -3.85
N GLN A 67 -6.80 -23.56 -4.05
CA GLN A 67 -5.45 -24.11 -4.23
C GLN A 67 -4.87 -23.56 -5.53
N LEU A 68 -3.67 -22.98 -5.49
CA LEU A 68 -2.98 -22.54 -6.70
C LEU A 68 -2.16 -23.68 -7.29
N LEU A 69 -2.24 -23.90 -8.61
CA LEU A 69 -1.42 -24.84 -9.37
C LEU A 69 -0.17 -24.14 -9.92
N SER A 70 -0.35 -22.91 -10.41
CA SER A 70 0.74 -22.06 -10.92
C SER A 70 0.30 -20.60 -10.94
N GLY A 71 1.25 -19.68 -11.00
CA GLY A 71 0.95 -18.27 -11.24
C GLY A 71 2.18 -17.39 -11.09
N GLU A 72 2.07 -16.18 -11.62
CA GLU A 72 3.10 -15.15 -11.52
C GLU A 72 2.52 -13.89 -10.87
N LEU A 73 3.27 -13.36 -9.90
CA LEU A 73 2.92 -12.14 -9.16
C LEU A 73 3.90 -11.03 -9.54
N GLY A 74 3.45 -10.11 -10.39
CA GLY A 74 4.30 -9.05 -10.94
C GLY A 74 4.00 -7.67 -10.38
N LEU A 75 5.04 -6.84 -10.34
CA LEU A 75 4.96 -5.39 -10.23
C LEU A 75 5.98 -4.84 -11.23
N ASP A 76 5.53 -3.98 -12.15
CA ASP A 76 6.42 -3.38 -13.14
C ASP A 76 7.19 -2.23 -12.53
N ALA A 77 8.42 -2.03 -13.00
CA ALA A 77 9.21 -0.85 -12.65
C ALA A 77 8.54 0.39 -13.26
N PRO A 78 8.30 1.45 -12.47
CA PRO A 78 7.76 2.70 -12.99
C PRO A 78 8.83 3.54 -13.69
N ASP A 79 8.41 4.42 -14.59
CA ASP A 79 9.32 5.34 -15.26
C ASP A 79 9.93 6.36 -14.28
N GLY A 80 11.26 6.44 -14.24
CA GLY A 80 11.98 7.37 -13.36
C GLY A 80 12.19 6.85 -11.94
N ALA A 81 12.09 5.53 -11.73
CA ALA A 81 12.61 4.86 -10.55
C ALA A 81 13.14 3.47 -10.91
N SER A 82 14.08 2.97 -10.12
CA SER A 82 14.47 1.55 -10.18
C SER A 82 13.61 0.74 -9.20
N LEU A 83 13.30 -0.51 -9.59
CA LEU A 83 12.52 -1.43 -8.78
C LEU A 83 13.22 -2.79 -8.73
N GLN A 84 13.50 -3.28 -7.53
CA GLN A 84 14.14 -4.58 -7.33
C GLN A 84 13.36 -5.43 -6.34
N ARG A 85 13.16 -6.72 -6.66
CA ARG A 85 12.64 -7.68 -5.68
C ARG A 85 13.66 -7.90 -4.56
N VAL A 86 13.17 -7.98 -3.32
CA VAL A 86 14.00 -8.21 -2.13
C VAL A 86 13.56 -9.49 -1.42
N GLY A 87 14.52 -10.39 -1.25
CA GLY A 87 14.31 -11.65 -0.53
C GLY A 87 13.40 -12.64 -1.26
N GLN A 88 12.92 -13.62 -0.50
CA GLN A 88 11.99 -14.65 -0.96
C GLN A 88 10.55 -14.27 -0.63
N ASP A 89 9.60 -14.81 -1.39
CA ASP A 89 8.19 -14.64 -1.06
C ASP A 89 7.85 -15.34 0.25
N ARG A 90 6.93 -14.75 1.01
CA ARG A 90 6.41 -15.34 2.25
C ARG A 90 5.00 -15.80 2.04
N SER A 91 4.73 -17.06 2.38
CA SER A 91 3.40 -17.64 2.30
C SER A 91 2.84 -17.85 3.70
N LEU A 92 1.60 -17.42 3.93
CA LEU A 92 0.88 -17.60 5.18
C LEU A 92 -0.63 -17.72 4.93
N VAL A 93 -1.40 -17.95 5.99
CA VAL A 93 -2.86 -18.01 5.92
C VAL A 93 -3.43 -16.87 6.75
N ARG A 94 -4.38 -16.13 6.20
CA ARG A 94 -5.06 -15.00 6.87
C ARG A 94 -6.56 -15.15 6.78
N GLU A 95 -7.26 -14.80 7.85
CA GLU A 95 -8.71 -14.66 7.83
C GLU A 95 -9.08 -13.21 7.54
N VAL A 96 -9.91 -12.99 6.53
CA VAL A 96 -10.40 -11.66 6.11
C VAL A 96 -11.91 -11.75 5.97
N ASN A 97 -12.65 -10.93 6.72
CA ASN A 97 -14.12 -10.93 6.73
C ASN A 97 -14.74 -12.32 6.98
N GLY A 98 -14.16 -13.12 7.89
CA GLY A 98 -14.64 -14.47 8.21
C GLY A 98 -14.32 -15.54 7.17
N ARG A 99 -13.54 -15.20 6.12
CA ARG A 99 -13.10 -16.14 5.08
C ARG A 99 -11.59 -16.33 5.15
N ARG A 100 -11.14 -17.58 5.08
CA ARG A 100 -9.70 -17.92 5.04
C ARG A 100 -9.15 -17.74 3.63
N PHE A 101 -8.02 -17.05 3.55
CA PHE A 101 -7.23 -16.86 2.34
C PHE A 101 -5.82 -17.36 2.57
N ASN A 102 -5.26 -17.99 1.55
CA ASN A 102 -3.82 -18.08 1.41
C ASN A 102 -3.30 -16.69 1.02
N LEU A 103 -2.18 -16.30 1.63
CA LEU A 103 -1.52 -15.04 1.39
C LEU A 103 -0.10 -15.29 0.90
N VAL A 104 0.28 -14.65 -0.20
CA VAL A 104 1.68 -14.54 -0.64
C VAL A 104 2.09 -13.07 -0.53
N GLU A 105 3.13 -12.80 0.24
CA GLU A 105 3.78 -11.49 0.31
C GLU A 105 5.06 -11.49 -0.55
N ARG A 106 5.15 -10.53 -1.46
CA ARG A 106 6.36 -10.24 -2.24
C ARG A 106 6.83 -8.82 -1.92
N ARG A 107 8.12 -8.67 -1.66
CA ARG A 107 8.72 -7.39 -1.25
C ARG A 107 9.60 -6.84 -2.35
N TYR A 108 9.56 -5.52 -2.50
CA TYR A 108 10.39 -4.78 -3.44
C TYR A 108 11.05 -3.59 -2.75
N LEU A 109 12.16 -3.15 -3.33
CA LEU A 109 12.81 -1.89 -3.05
C LEU A 109 12.63 -1.00 -4.28
N LEU A 110 12.05 0.18 -4.07
CA LEU A 110 11.92 1.22 -5.08
C LEU A 110 12.87 2.37 -4.74
N ILE A 111 13.61 2.87 -5.73
CA ILE A 111 14.52 4.02 -5.59
C ILE A 111 14.14 5.05 -6.66
N PRO A 112 13.52 6.18 -6.28
CA PRO A 112 13.18 7.26 -7.22
C PRO A 112 14.44 7.92 -7.78
N GLU A 113 14.48 8.18 -9.09
CA GLU A 113 15.66 8.74 -9.77
C GLU A 113 15.48 10.23 -10.13
N ARG A 114 14.25 10.75 -10.07
CA ARG A 114 13.89 12.14 -10.36
C ARG A 114 12.75 12.61 -9.46
N SER A 115 12.68 13.92 -9.22
CA SER A 115 11.57 14.55 -8.50
C SER A 115 10.31 14.67 -9.35
N GLY A 116 9.19 14.92 -8.67
CA GLY A 116 7.87 15.08 -9.26
C GLY A 116 6.96 13.85 -9.06
N PRO A 117 5.77 13.86 -9.68
CA PRO A 117 4.84 12.74 -9.56
C PRO A 117 5.43 11.49 -10.22
N LEU A 118 5.50 10.40 -9.45
CA LEU A 118 5.94 9.08 -9.90
C LEU A 118 4.73 8.15 -9.92
N LEU A 119 4.35 7.68 -11.11
CA LEU A 119 3.26 6.72 -11.29
C LEU A 119 3.78 5.30 -11.07
N LEU A 120 3.46 4.69 -9.94
CA LEU A 120 3.72 3.28 -9.63
C LEU A 120 2.54 2.43 -10.15
N PRO A 121 2.73 1.59 -11.19
CA PRO A 121 1.67 0.74 -11.70
C PRO A 121 1.20 -0.24 -10.62
N GLY A 122 -0.08 -0.58 -10.63
CA GLY A 122 -0.64 -1.56 -9.72
C GLY A 122 -0.06 -2.96 -9.99
N PRO A 123 0.20 -3.78 -8.95
CA PRO A 123 0.63 -5.14 -9.15
C PRO A 123 -0.45 -5.98 -9.86
N ARG A 124 0.02 -7.00 -10.58
CA ARG A 124 -0.83 -7.95 -11.31
C ARG A 124 -0.49 -9.38 -10.95
N PHE A 125 -1.52 -10.21 -10.97
CA PHE A 125 -1.39 -11.64 -10.80
C PHE A 125 -2.12 -12.35 -11.93
N GLU A 126 -1.44 -13.33 -12.54
CA GLU A 126 -2.06 -14.29 -13.44
C GLU A 126 -1.62 -15.69 -13.08
N GLY A 127 -2.58 -16.61 -12.96
CA GLY A 127 -2.28 -17.99 -12.61
C GLY A 127 -3.41 -18.95 -12.91
N ARG A 128 -3.24 -20.18 -12.43
CA ARG A 128 -4.24 -21.24 -12.48
C ARG A 128 -4.49 -21.77 -11.08
N ALA A 129 -5.74 -21.77 -10.68
CA ALA A 129 -6.21 -22.48 -9.51
C ALA A 129 -6.58 -23.93 -9.88
N ALA A 130 -6.51 -24.82 -8.91
CA ALA A 130 -7.18 -26.11 -9.02
C ALA A 130 -8.68 -25.80 -9.09
N GLY A 131 -9.30 -26.18 -10.21
CA GLY A 131 -10.76 -26.21 -10.27
C GLY A 131 -11.27 -27.16 -9.20
N GLY A 132 -12.31 -26.72 -8.48
CA GLY A 132 -13.05 -27.65 -7.65
C GLY A 132 -13.92 -28.47 -8.58
N PHE A 133 -13.99 -29.79 -8.39
CA PHE A 133 -14.84 -30.71 -9.17
C PHE A 133 -16.24 -30.14 -9.51
N PHE A 134 -16.81 -29.35 -8.60
CA PHE A 134 -18.07 -28.64 -8.79
C PHE A 134 -18.00 -27.55 -9.89
N ASP A 135 -16.96 -26.71 -9.93
CA ASP A 135 -16.77 -25.64 -10.92
C ASP A 135 -16.68 -26.21 -12.35
N GLU A 136 -15.95 -27.31 -12.54
CA GLU A 136 -15.88 -28.04 -13.82
C GLU A 136 -17.23 -28.62 -14.28
N MET A 137 -18.10 -29.08 -13.36
CA MET A 137 -19.40 -29.67 -13.71
C MET A 137 -20.45 -28.63 -14.12
N PHE A 138 -20.34 -27.40 -13.65
CA PHE A 138 -21.29 -26.33 -13.95
C PHE A 138 -20.79 -25.34 -15.01
N GLY A 139 -19.76 -25.70 -15.78
CA GLY A 139 -19.22 -24.88 -16.87
C GLY A 139 -18.45 -23.65 -16.38
N GLY A 140 -18.02 -23.65 -15.12
CA GLY A 140 -17.28 -22.58 -14.48
C GLY A 140 -15.79 -22.69 -14.77
N GLY A 141 -15.27 -21.81 -15.62
CA GLY A 141 -13.86 -21.42 -15.64
C GLY A 141 -12.82 -22.48 -16.02
N ASN A 142 -11.87 -22.12 -16.88
CA ASN A 142 -10.69 -22.94 -17.18
C ASN A 142 -9.61 -22.94 -16.07
N GLY A 143 -10.04 -22.75 -14.82
CA GLY A 143 -9.20 -22.59 -13.64
C GLY A 143 -8.31 -21.35 -13.67
N ARG A 144 -8.48 -20.40 -14.62
CA ARG A 144 -7.65 -19.18 -14.66
C ARG A 144 -8.04 -18.23 -13.54
N LEU A 145 -7.03 -17.73 -12.84
CA LEU A 145 -7.15 -16.78 -11.75
C LEU A 145 -6.39 -15.52 -12.11
N ARG A 146 -7.03 -14.35 -12.00
CA ARG A 146 -6.43 -13.05 -12.27
C ARG A 146 -6.80 -12.06 -11.18
N ALA A 147 -5.86 -11.19 -10.84
CA ALA A 147 -6.10 -10.07 -9.95
C ALA A 147 -5.22 -8.89 -10.35
N THR A 148 -5.73 -7.69 -10.16
CA THR A 148 -5.01 -6.43 -10.37
C THR A 148 -5.37 -5.48 -9.24
N ALA A 149 -4.38 -4.76 -8.72
CA ALA A 149 -4.61 -3.65 -7.80
C ALA A 149 -4.53 -2.31 -8.57
N PRO A 150 -5.08 -1.22 -8.02
CA PRO A 150 -4.98 0.10 -8.63
C PRO A 150 -3.54 0.64 -8.62
N ASP A 151 -3.25 1.51 -9.58
CA ASP A 151 -2.02 2.29 -9.61
C ASP A 151 -1.94 3.24 -8.42
N ARG A 152 -0.71 3.63 -8.04
CA ARG A 152 -0.46 4.59 -6.97
C ARG A 152 0.48 5.68 -7.46
N THR A 153 0.15 6.94 -7.16
CA THR A 153 1.06 8.06 -7.42
C THR A 153 1.85 8.37 -6.15
N LEU A 154 3.17 8.45 -6.27
CA LEU A 154 4.07 8.93 -5.21
C LEU A 154 4.52 10.35 -5.56
N GLN A 155 4.77 11.19 -4.55
CA GLN A 155 5.24 12.57 -4.74
C GLN A 155 6.73 12.68 -4.36
N VAL A 156 7.61 12.72 -5.36
CA VAL A 156 9.07 12.69 -5.16
C VAL A 156 9.71 14.07 -5.09
#